data_AF-X1GSS2-F1
#
_entry.id   AF-X1GSS2-F1
#
_cell.length_a   1.000
_cell.length_b   1.000
_cell.length_c   1.000
_cell.angle_alpha   90.00
_cell.angle_beta   90.00
_cell.angle_gamma   90.00
#
_symmetry.space_group_name_H-M   'P 1'
#
loop_
_entity.id
_entity.type
_entity.pdbx_description
1 polymer ?
#
loop_
_entity_poly.entity_id
_entity_poly.type
_entity_poly.pdbx_seq_one_letter_code
_entity_poly.pdbx_strand_id
1 'polypeptide(L)'
;MGNQILGSDGIVIRQGIYEQKATQEADLGRFVDFQDGRRFRYCKCNSEAGITRGHMCSAAALDGNANLVIQTSMATQPAGETEIEVLLSASVAAHLFRDGFLTIETDAGAGASDGYIYRIKDNTAGGLTVATPCKLILSDPLQVALTANSTLSLTVNKYQDVVVTPTIGETASPIGVPLIDITESYYFWAQTRGYAALMADTTTAAAAGESVSIGAADGVCIKSTGTTEKTWGVCIQPAVTSTYATIDLMLE
;
A
#
# COMPACT_ATOMS: atom_id res chain seq x y z
N MET A 1 -7.32 15.55 23.90
CA MET A 1 -5.89 15.22 23.70
C MET A 1 -5.87 13.88 22.99
N GLY A 2 -5.49 13.84 21.71
CA GLY A 2 -5.56 12.61 20.90
C GLY A 2 -4.58 11.55 21.41
N ASN A 3 -4.97 10.28 21.31
CA ASN A 3 -4.14 9.17 21.79
C ASN A 3 -2.90 9.06 20.90
N GLN A 4 -1.72 9.31 21.48
CA GLN A 4 -0.45 9.19 20.77
C GLN A 4 0.05 7.75 20.86
N ILE A 5 0.59 7.26 19.76
CA ILE A 5 1.22 5.93 19.69
C ILE A 5 2.72 6.13 19.57
N LEU A 6 3.49 5.40 20.37
CA LEU A 6 4.93 5.31 20.20
C LEU A 6 5.21 4.21 19.18
N GLY A 7 5.86 4.58 18.07
CA GLY A 7 6.41 3.58 17.15
C GLY A 7 7.49 2.75 17.84
N SER A 8 7.76 1.56 17.30
CA SER A 8 8.84 0.68 17.77
C SER A 8 10.25 1.32 17.64
N ASP A 9 10.35 2.38 16.85
CA ASP A 9 11.51 3.24 16.65
C ASP A 9 11.57 4.44 17.62
N GLY A 10 10.64 4.54 18.57
CA GLY A 10 10.60 5.61 19.59
C GLY A 10 10.06 6.96 19.10
N ILE A 11 9.60 7.05 17.85
CA ILE A 11 8.98 8.27 17.31
C ILE A 11 7.50 8.31 17.73
N VAL A 12 7.07 9.48 18.20
CA VAL A 12 5.68 9.75 18.58
C VAL A 12 4.83 9.97 17.33
N ILE A 13 3.86 9.11 17.09
CA ILE A 13 2.86 9.29 16.03
C ILE A 13 1.59 9.87 16.66
N ARG A 14 1.11 10.98 16.09
CA ARG A 14 -0.06 11.71 16.57
C ARG A 14 -1.39 11.19 15.98
N GLN A 15 -1.51 9.87 15.83
CA GLN A 15 -2.75 9.23 15.38
C GLN A 15 -2.90 7.86 16.04
N GLY A 16 -3.99 7.68 16.79
CA GLY A 16 -4.36 6.41 17.41
C GLY A 16 -4.85 5.35 16.40
N ILE A 17 -4.82 4.06 16.78
CA ILE A 17 -5.31 2.95 15.94
C ILE A 17 -6.83 2.98 15.71
N TYR A 18 -7.57 3.72 16.55
CA TYR A 18 -9.01 3.97 16.41
C TYR A 18 -9.31 5.38 15.87
N GLU A 19 -8.32 6.02 15.27
CA GLU A 19 -8.44 7.36 14.68
C GLU A 19 -8.13 7.30 13.19
N GLN A 20 -8.82 8.12 12.41
CA GLN A 20 -8.52 8.40 11.01
C GLN A 20 -8.30 9.90 10.82
N LYS A 21 -7.51 10.28 9.80
CA LYS A 21 -7.23 11.68 9.49
C LYS A 21 -7.21 11.94 7.99
N ALA A 22 -7.62 13.15 7.59
CA ALA A 22 -7.49 13.60 6.20
C ALA A 22 -6.04 13.97 5.83
N THR A 23 -5.18 14.19 6.83
CA THR A 23 -3.77 14.54 6.65
C THR A 23 -2.87 13.39 7.06
N GLN A 24 -1.77 13.20 6.33
CA GLN A 24 -0.77 12.20 6.62
C GLN A 24 0.03 12.56 7.88
N GLU A 25 0.03 11.71 8.90
CA GLU A 25 0.82 11.89 10.14
C GLU A 25 2.06 10.97 10.22
N ALA A 26 2.13 9.96 9.35
CA ALA A 26 3.20 8.98 9.29
C ALA A 26 3.48 8.53 7.85
N ASP A 27 4.68 8.03 7.61
CA ASP A 27 5.06 7.41 6.33
C ASP A 27 4.13 6.22 6.01
N LEU A 28 3.75 6.09 4.75
CA LEU A 28 2.92 4.96 4.31
C LEU A 28 3.67 3.63 4.47
N GLY A 29 2.99 2.63 5.01
CA GLY A 29 3.56 1.33 5.33
C GLY A 29 4.37 1.28 6.61
N ARG A 30 4.47 2.39 7.37
CA ARG A 30 5.05 2.36 8.71
C ARG A 30 4.31 1.35 9.58
N PHE A 31 5.04 0.61 10.42
CA PHE A 31 4.44 -0.34 11.35
C PHE A 31 4.53 0.10 12.81
N VAL A 32 3.57 -0.37 13.61
CA VAL A 32 3.61 -0.30 15.07
C VAL A 32 3.30 -1.70 15.61
N ASP A 33 4.15 -2.16 16.53
CA ASP A 33 3.95 -3.38 17.30
C ASP A 33 3.41 -3.07 18.70
N PHE A 34 2.44 -3.86 19.14
CA PHE A 34 1.87 -3.79 20.47
C PHE A 34 2.36 -4.98 21.33
N GLN A 35 2.38 -4.78 22.65
CA GLN A 35 2.81 -5.83 23.61
C GLN A 35 1.91 -7.08 23.59
N ASP A 36 0.70 -6.96 23.05
CA ASP A 36 -0.25 -8.06 22.87
C ASP A 36 0.00 -8.88 21.59
N GLY A 37 1.06 -8.58 20.84
CA GLY A 37 1.45 -9.28 19.62
C GLY A 37 0.77 -8.76 18.34
N ARG A 38 -0.08 -7.73 18.45
CA ARG A 38 -0.70 -7.12 17.25
C ARG A 38 0.27 -6.18 16.54
N ARG A 39 0.23 -6.21 15.21
CA ARG A 39 0.95 -5.27 14.35
C ARG A 39 -0.03 -4.49 13.49
N PHE A 40 0.23 -3.20 13.33
CA PHE A 40 -0.54 -2.30 12.47
C PHE A 40 0.38 -1.66 11.42
N ARG A 41 -0.16 -1.43 10.21
CA ARG A 41 0.48 -0.68 9.12
C ARG A 41 -0.31 0.60 8.84
N TYR A 42 0.40 1.69 8.59
CA TYR A 42 -0.20 2.97 8.24
C TYR A 42 -0.55 3.01 6.74
N CYS A 43 -1.80 3.33 6.44
CA CYS A 43 -2.41 3.19 5.12
C CYS A 43 -3.22 4.44 4.76
N LYS A 44 -3.52 4.61 3.47
CA LYS A 44 -4.51 5.57 2.97
C LYS A 44 -5.61 4.83 2.20
N CYS A 45 -6.86 5.22 2.47
CA CYS A 45 -8.04 4.70 1.80
C CYS A 45 -8.22 5.37 0.43
N ASN A 46 -8.45 4.57 -0.61
CA ASN A 46 -8.82 5.05 -1.94
C ASN A 46 -10.11 4.40 -2.46
N SER A 47 -10.98 3.95 -1.54
CA SER A 47 -12.30 3.43 -1.89
C SER A 47 -13.33 4.55 -1.84
N GLU A 48 -14.03 4.79 -2.94
CA GLU A 48 -15.10 5.81 -3.04
C GLU A 48 -16.20 5.61 -1.98
N ALA A 49 -16.53 4.36 -1.66
CA ALA A 49 -17.52 4.02 -0.64
C ALA A 49 -16.96 4.08 0.80
N GLY A 50 -15.67 4.36 0.96
CA GLY A 50 -14.95 4.11 2.21
C GLY A 50 -14.74 2.62 2.47
N ILE A 51 -14.14 2.31 3.62
CA ILE A 51 -13.85 0.93 4.04
C ILE A 51 -14.61 0.65 5.34
N THR A 52 -15.38 -0.43 5.36
CA THR A 52 -16.07 -0.86 6.59
C THR A 52 -15.11 -1.62 7.51
N ARG A 53 -15.21 -1.39 8.83
CA ARG A 53 -14.38 -2.13 9.81
C ARG A 53 -14.51 -3.64 9.66
N GLY A 54 -13.42 -4.35 9.97
CA GLY A 54 -13.40 -5.81 9.94
C GLY A 54 -13.50 -6.44 8.54
N HIS A 55 -13.39 -5.65 7.47
CA HIS A 55 -13.22 -6.17 6.11
C HIS A 55 -11.73 -6.24 5.77
N MET A 56 -11.31 -7.34 5.14
CA MET A 56 -9.96 -7.45 4.61
C MET A 56 -9.74 -6.41 3.52
N CYS A 57 -8.59 -5.75 3.58
CA CYS A 57 -8.16 -4.79 2.59
C CYS A 57 -6.93 -5.30 1.83
N SER A 58 -6.79 -4.84 0.59
CA SER A 58 -5.63 -5.09 -0.27
C SER A 58 -5.16 -3.81 -0.93
N ALA A 59 -3.99 -3.85 -1.57
CA ALA A 59 -3.59 -2.76 -2.46
C ALA A 59 -4.61 -2.64 -3.59
N ALA A 60 -4.84 -1.43 -4.10
CA ALA A 60 -5.49 -1.26 -5.39
C ALA A 60 -4.67 -1.95 -6.49
N ALA A 61 -5.35 -2.35 -7.56
CA ALA A 61 -4.65 -2.82 -8.75
C ALA A 61 -3.75 -1.69 -9.29
N LEU A 62 -2.51 -2.04 -9.64
CA LEU A 62 -1.61 -1.10 -10.30
C LEU A 62 -2.19 -0.81 -11.69
N ASP A 63 -2.52 0.45 -11.96
CA ASP A 63 -2.86 0.90 -13.32
C ASP A 63 -1.66 0.65 -14.24
N GLY A 64 -1.93 0.25 -15.49
CA GLY A 64 -0.89 -0.12 -16.47
C GLY A 64 0.15 0.97 -16.77
N ASN A 65 -0.08 2.21 -16.33
CA ASN A 65 0.86 3.33 -16.41
C ASN A 65 2.04 3.23 -15.43
N ALA A 66 1.97 2.36 -14.41
CA ALA A 66 3.02 2.19 -13.40
C ALA A 66 4.22 1.35 -13.90
N ASN A 67 4.10 0.69 -15.06
CA ASN A 67 4.99 -0.43 -15.39
C ASN A 67 6.01 -0.16 -16.50
N LEU A 68 5.96 1.00 -17.17
CA LEU A 68 7.03 1.42 -18.08
C LEU A 68 6.95 2.92 -18.39
N VAL A 69 7.94 3.66 -17.90
CA VAL A 69 8.15 5.07 -18.19
C VAL A 69 9.44 5.18 -19.01
N ILE A 70 9.31 5.36 -20.32
CA ILE A 70 10.47 5.74 -21.12
C ILE A 70 10.67 7.24 -20.89
N GLN A 71 11.81 7.63 -20.32
CA GLN A 71 12.18 9.04 -20.10
C GLN A 71 12.57 9.70 -21.43
N THR A 72 11.75 9.59 -22.49
CA THR A 72 12.09 10.18 -23.77
C THR A 72 12.07 11.70 -23.65
N SER A 73 13.19 12.36 -23.93
CA SER A 73 13.31 13.81 -24.15
C SER A 73 13.47 14.71 -22.90
N MET A 74 13.78 14.17 -21.72
CA MET A 74 14.19 15.01 -20.58
C MET A 74 15.70 15.29 -20.61
N ALA A 75 16.10 16.45 -20.08
CA ALA A 75 17.51 16.78 -19.89
C ALA A 75 18.19 15.74 -18.97
N THR A 76 19.48 15.52 -19.18
CA THR A 76 20.30 14.67 -18.31
C THR A 76 20.21 15.15 -16.86
N GLN A 77 19.84 14.24 -15.96
CA GLN A 77 19.80 14.51 -14.52
C GLN A 77 21.12 14.04 -13.92
N PRO A 78 21.97 14.93 -13.39
CA PRO A 78 23.29 14.54 -12.90
C PRO A 78 23.21 13.66 -11.64
N ALA A 79 24.28 12.90 -11.40
CA ALA A 79 24.46 12.21 -10.12
C ALA A 79 24.54 13.23 -8.98
N GLY A 80 24.00 12.87 -7.83
CA GLY A 80 23.89 13.75 -6.66
C GLY A 80 22.54 14.46 -6.54
N GLU A 81 21.72 14.49 -7.59
CA GLU A 81 20.41 15.14 -7.55
C GLU A 81 19.40 14.33 -6.73
N THR A 82 18.60 15.06 -5.95
CA THR A 82 17.45 14.51 -5.20
C THR A 82 16.12 14.90 -5.82
N GLU A 83 16.09 15.89 -6.71
CA GLU A 83 14.92 16.29 -7.46
C GLU A 83 15.14 16.01 -8.93
N ILE A 84 14.31 15.15 -9.51
CA ILE A 84 14.42 14.79 -10.93
C ILE A 84 13.11 15.03 -11.64
N GLU A 85 13.17 15.38 -12.90
CA GLU A 85 12.01 15.56 -13.76
C GLU A 85 11.87 14.39 -14.71
N VAL A 86 10.68 13.78 -14.74
CA VAL A 86 10.35 12.64 -15.59
C VAL A 86 9.13 12.94 -16.45
N LEU A 87 9.11 12.34 -17.64
CA LEU A 87 7.96 12.31 -18.53
C LEU A 87 7.31 10.94 -18.44
N LEU A 88 5.98 10.94 -18.39
CA LEU A 88 5.13 9.78 -18.19
C LEU A 88 4.19 9.65 -19.39
N SER A 89 3.69 8.44 -19.64
CA SER A 89 2.70 8.16 -20.68
C SER A 89 1.31 8.76 -20.38
N ALA A 90 1.08 9.16 -19.13
CA ALA A 90 -0.15 9.80 -18.68
C ALA A 90 0.15 10.86 -17.61
N SER A 91 -0.77 11.81 -17.45
CA SER A 91 -0.69 12.75 -16.32
C SER A 91 -0.96 12.02 -15.01
N VAL A 92 -0.15 12.28 -13.99
CA VAL A 92 -0.36 11.77 -12.64
C VAL A 92 -0.78 12.88 -11.69
N ALA A 93 -1.47 12.48 -10.63
CA ALA A 93 -1.81 13.38 -9.53
C ALA A 93 -0.59 13.67 -8.66
N ALA A 94 -0.63 14.80 -7.95
CA ALA A 94 0.35 15.09 -6.92
C ALA A 94 0.29 14.01 -5.83
N HIS A 95 1.45 13.66 -5.27
CA HIS A 95 1.61 12.68 -4.20
C HIS A 95 1.24 11.24 -4.57
N LEU A 96 0.95 10.92 -5.84
CA LEU A 96 0.63 9.56 -6.30
C LEU A 96 1.74 8.52 -6.03
N PHE A 97 3.01 8.93 -6.06
CA PHE A 97 4.15 8.04 -5.84
C PHE A 97 4.84 8.26 -4.50
N ARG A 98 4.19 8.95 -3.57
CA ARG A 98 4.75 9.23 -2.25
C ARG A 98 5.01 7.92 -1.49
N ASP A 99 6.19 7.82 -0.89
CA ASP A 99 6.68 6.59 -0.22
C ASP A 99 6.73 5.36 -1.15
N GLY A 100 6.64 5.56 -2.47
CA GLY A 100 6.81 4.53 -3.48
C GLY A 100 8.27 4.35 -3.90
N PHE A 101 8.48 3.71 -5.05
CA PHE A 101 9.81 3.41 -5.57
C PHE A 101 9.96 3.80 -7.04
N LEU A 102 11.13 4.33 -7.35
CA LEU A 102 11.66 4.51 -8.70
C LEU A 102 12.66 3.40 -8.97
N THR A 103 12.44 2.62 -10.02
CA THR A 103 13.40 1.61 -10.51
C THR A 103 13.95 2.07 -11.84
N ILE A 104 15.28 2.06 -12.00
CA ILE A 104 15.93 2.27 -13.29
C ILE A 104 16.05 0.89 -13.97
N GLU A 105 15.39 0.72 -15.11
CA GLU A 105 15.39 -0.57 -15.82
C GLU A 105 16.57 -0.70 -16.79
N THR A 106 16.80 0.34 -17.59
CA THR A 106 18.00 0.43 -18.43
C THR A 106 18.44 1.86 -18.64
N ASP A 107 19.74 2.10 -18.66
CA ASP A 107 20.34 3.34 -19.15
C ASP A 107 21.18 3.09 -20.41
N ALA A 108 20.97 3.93 -21.43
CA ALA A 108 21.48 3.71 -22.79
C ALA A 108 22.99 3.96 -22.98
N GLY A 109 23.80 3.83 -21.92
CA GLY A 109 25.23 4.14 -21.94
C GLY A 109 26.15 2.94 -21.69
N ALA A 110 25.85 2.08 -20.72
CA ALA A 110 26.70 0.94 -20.34
C ALA A 110 26.08 0.01 -19.25
N GLY A 111 24.81 0.20 -18.89
CA GLY A 111 24.19 -0.53 -17.77
C GLY A 111 24.66 -0.10 -16.37
N ALA A 112 25.33 1.05 -16.26
CA ALA A 112 25.93 1.51 -14.99
C ALA A 112 24.89 1.85 -13.90
N SER A 113 23.66 2.16 -14.29
CA SER A 113 22.53 2.51 -13.42
C SER A 113 21.38 1.51 -13.46
N ASP A 114 21.52 0.41 -14.20
CA ASP A 114 20.48 -0.62 -14.31
C ASP A 114 20.24 -1.30 -12.95
N GLY A 115 18.98 -1.42 -12.56
CA GLY A 115 18.56 -2.08 -11.33
C GLY A 115 18.68 -1.23 -10.06
N TYR A 116 19.10 0.04 -10.14
CA TYR A 116 19.01 0.93 -8.99
C TYR A 116 17.56 1.23 -8.65
N ILE A 117 17.25 1.16 -7.35
CA ILE A 117 15.94 1.48 -6.80
C ILE A 117 16.06 2.62 -5.78
N TYR A 118 15.24 3.64 -5.93
CA TYR A 118 15.22 4.82 -5.06
C TYR A 118 13.85 4.98 -4.42
N ARG A 119 13.81 5.31 -3.12
CA ARG A 119 12.56 5.64 -2.45
C ARG A 119 12.12 7.05 -2.84
N ILE A 120 10.89 7.18 -3.34
CA ILE A 120 10.29 8.46 -3.67
C ILE A 120 9.72 9.08 -2.40
N LYS A 121 10.22 10.25 -2.02
CA LYS A 121 9.69 11.05 -0.92
C LYS A 121 8.40 11.73 -1.31
N ASP A 122 8.31 12.26 -2.52
CA ASP A 122 7.08 12.87 -3.04
C ASP A 122 7.10 13.06 -4.56
N ASN A 123 5.95 13.39 -5.16
CA ASN A 123 5.88 13.82 -6.55
C ASN A 123 4.89 14.97 -6.79
N THR A 124 5.15 15.79 -7.82
CA THR A 124 4.21 16.78 -8.32
C THR A 124 3.21 16.18 -9.31
N ALA A 125 2.10 16.87 -9.54
CA ALA A 125 1.19 16.53 -10.64
C ALA A 125 1.85 16.84 -12.00
N GLY A 126 1.51 16.08 -13.04
CA GLY A 126 2.01 16.28 -14.40
C GLY A 126 2.58 15.01 -15.02
N GLY A 127 3.56 15.15 -15.91
CA GLY A 127 4.28 14.06 -16.55
C GLY A 127 3.99 13.91 -18.05
N LEU A 128 2.85 14.40 -18.56
CA LEU A 128 2.47 14.15 -19.95
C LEU A 128 3.30 14.96 -20.98
N THR A 129 3.85 16.11 -20.58
CA THR A 129 4.58 17.00 -21.51
C THR A 129 5.80 17.62 -20.85
N VAL A 130 6.80 18.00 -21.66
CA VAL A 130 8.02 18.71 -21.20
C VAL A 130 7.69 20.04 -20.52
N ALA A 131 6.58 20.67 -20.89
CA ALA A 131 6.12 21.92 -20.27
C ALA A 131 5.53 21.71 -18.85
N THR A 132 5.12 20.47 -18.55
CA THR A 132 4.52 20.07 -17.27
C THR A 132 5.09 18.71 -16.84
N PRO A 133 6.41 18.61 -16.57
CA PRO A 133 7.02 17.34 -16.19
C PRO A 133 6.56 16.94 -14.79
N CYS A 134 6.61 15.64 -14.50
CA CYS A 134 6.42 15.15 -13.14
C CYS A 134 7.76 15.29 -12.39
N LYS A 135 7.78 16.09 -11.32
CA LYS A 135 8.95 16.17 -10.44
C LYS A 135 8.87 15.06 -9.41
N LEU A 136 9.90 14.23 -9.34
CA LEU A 136 10.09 13.25 -8.28
C LEU A 136 11.12 13.79 -7.30
N ILE A 137 10.75 13.78 -6.02
CA ILE A 137 11.65 14.09 -4.91
C ILE A 137 12.09 12.75 -4.34
N LEU A 138 13.36 12.42 -4.47
CA LEU A 138 13.96 11.19 -3.98
C LEU A 138 14.42 11.36 -2.52
N SER A 139 14.41 10.26 -1.78
CA SER A 139 14.94 10.24 -0.40
C SER A 139 16.46 10.26 -0.38
N ASP A 140 17.07 9.55 -1.33
CA ASP A 140 18.51 9.44 -1.52
C ASP A 140 18.91 10.07 -2.85
N PRO A 141 20.10 10.70 -2.94
CA PRO A 141 20.57 11.28 -4.19
C PRO A 141 20.89 10.20 -5.22
N LEU A 142 20.70 10.53 -6.50
CA LEU A 142 21.09 9.68 -7.62
C LEU A 142 22.57 9.30 -7.53
N GLN A 143 22.88 8.01 -7.56
CA GLN A 143 24.27 7.54 -7.56
C GLN A 143 24.92 7.69 -8.94
N VAL A 144 24.10 7.58 -9.99
CA VAL A 144 24.51 7.66 -11.39
C VAL A 144 23.53 8.58 -12.10
N ALA A 145 24.04 9.36 -13.05
CA ALA A 145 23.23 10.28 -13.84
C ALA A 145 22.19 9.53 -14.69
N LEU A 146 21.01 10.12 -14.85
CA LEU A 146 19.99 9.66 -15.80
C LEU A 146 20.15 10.40 -17.13
N THR A 147 20.03 9.67 -18.23
CA THR A 147 20.09 10.22 -19.58
C THR A 147 18.71 10.29 -20.21
N ALA A 148 18.59 11.00 -21.34
CA ALA A 148 17.33 11.10 -22.10
C ALA A 148 16.83 9.77 -22.70
N ASN A 149 17.59 8.68 -22.52
CA ASN A 149 17.27 7.35 -23.01
C ASN A 149 17.12 6.34 -21.87
N SER A 150 17.20 6.77 -20.61
CA SER A 150 16.95 5.87 -19.49
C SER A 150 15.48 5.44 -19.46
N THR A 151 15.22 4.16 -19.22
CA THR A 151 13.88 3.66 -18.94
C THR A 151 13.72 3.47 -17.45
N LEU A 152 12.58 3.93 -16.94
CA LEU A 152 12.26 3.98 -15.54
C LEU A 152 10.94 3.25 -15.31
N SER A 153 10.75 2.69 -14.13
CA SER A 153 9.49 2.15 -13.67
C SER A 153 9.14 2.75 -12.32
N LEU A 154 7.90 3.20 -12.18
CA LEU A 154 7.39 3.89 -10.99
C LEU A 154 6.39 3.00 -10.27
N THR A 155 6.77 2.54 -9.08
CA THR A 155 5.92 1.69 -8.26
C THR A 155 5.27 2.52 -7.16
N VAL A 156 3.93 2.59 -7.17
CA VAL A 156 3.15 3.20 -6.09
C VAL A 156 3.32 2.37 -4.81
N ASN A 157 3.33 3.02 -3.66
CA ASN A 157 3.36 2.31 -2.39
C ASN A 157 2.07 1.48 -2.23
N LYS A 158 2.18 0.19 -1.94
CA LYS A 158 1.01 -0.69 -1.74
C LYS A 158 0.02 -0.16 -0.69
N TYR A 159 0.48 0.60 0.30
CA TYR A 159 -0.35 1.17 1.36
C TYR A 159 -0.97 2.53 1.01
N GLN A 160 -0.73 3.06 -0.19
CA GLN A 160 -1.24 4.37 -0.63
C GLN A 160 -2.70 4.34 -1.07
N ASP A 161 -3.08 3.34 -1.87
CA ASP A 161 -4.42 3.23 -2.41
C ASP A 161 -5.05 1.94 -1.93
N VAL A 162 -5.39 1.89 -0.65
CA VAL A 162 -5.96 0.71 -0.03
C VAL A 162 -7.46 0.64 -0.32
N VAL A 163 -7.91 -0.53 -0.75
CA VAL A 163 -9.31 -0.85 -1.06
C VAL A 163 -9.74 -2.12 -0.31
N VAL A 164 -11.06 -2.32 -0.15
CA VAL A 164 -11.59 -3.61 0.30
C VAL A 164 -11.17 -4.68 -0.70
N THR A 165 -10.69 -5.82 -0.20
CA THR A 165 -10.23 -6.91 -1.06
C THR A 165 -11.39 -7.41 -1.92
N PRO A 166 -11.31 -7.26 -3.26
CA PRO A 166 -12.39 -7.66 -4.14
C PRO A 166 -12.46 -9.19 -4.26
N THR A 167 -13.68 -9.72 -4.28
CA THR A 167 -13.94 -11.16 -4.46
C THR A 167 -13.45 -11.66 -5.82
N ILE A 168 -13.58 -10.82 -6.85
CA ILE A 168 -13.17 -11.12 -8.21
C ILE A 168 -11.91 -10.33 -8.51
N GLY A 169 -10.84 -11.03 -8.89
CA GLY A 169 -9.58 -10.39 -9.28
C GLY A 169 -8.67 -10.02 -8.12
N GLU A 170 -8.53 -10.90 -7.11
CA GLU A 170 -7.50 -10.84 -6.05
C GLU A 170 -6.05 -10.89 -6.61
N THR A 171 -5.68 -9.86 -7.36
CA THR A 171 -4.34 -9.71 -7.92
C THR A 171 -3.38 -9.15 -6.88
N ALA A 172 -3.88 -8.25 -6.02
CA ALA A 172 -3.09 -7.57 -4.99
C ALA A 172 -2.87 -8.41 -3.72
N SER A 173 -1.78 -8.11 -3.00
CA SER A 173 -1.47 -8.72 -1.70
C SER A 173 -2.39 -8.15 -0.60
N PRO A 174 -2.90 -8.97 0.33
CA PRO A 174 -3.68 -8.49 1.46
C PRO A 174 -2.82 -7.57 2.34
N ILE A 175 -3.38 -6.44 2.75
CA ILE A 175 -2.72 -5.37 3.49
C ILE A 175 -3.11 -5.36 4.96
N GLY A 176 -4.30 -5.81 5.30
CA GLY A 176 -4.76 -5.84 6.69
C GLY A 176 -6.21 -5.42 6.86
N VAL A 177 -6.61 -5.33 8.12
CA VAL A 177 -8.01 -5.12 8.52
C VAL A 177 -8.12 -3.85 9.37
N PRO A 178 -9.00 -2.90 9.03
CA PRO A 178 -9.20 -1.70 9.83
C PRO A 178 -10.07 -2.00 11.06
N LEU A 179 -9.75 -1.32 12.16
CA LEU A 179 -10.50 -1.40 13.42
C LEU A 179 -11.74 -0.50 13.47
N ILE A 180 -11.83 0.48 12.55
CA ILE A 180 -12.90 1.47 12.46
C ILE A 180 -13.35 1.61 11.01
N ASP A 181 -14.52 2.21 10.79
CA ASP A 181 -14.98 2.55 9.44
C ASP A 181 -14.14 3.74 8.94
N ILE A 182 -13.65 3.64 7.70
CA ILE A 182 -12.73 4.60 7.10
C ILE A 182 -13.43 5.37 6.00
N THR A 183 -13.30 6.69 6.06
CA THR A 183 -13.79 7.61 5.02
C THR A 183 -12.84 7.60 3.83
N GLU A 184 -13.37 7.75 2.63
CA GLU A 184 -12.57 7.89 1.40
C GLU A 184 -11.46 8.93 1.55
N SER A 185 -10.26 8.63 1.05
CA SER A 185 -9.07 9.50 1.10
C SER A 185 -8.49 9.76 2.49
N TYR A 186 -9.00 9.13 3.56
CA TYR A 186 -8.43 9.26 4.91
C TYR A 186 -7.29 8.26 5.13
N TYR A 187 -6.38 8.65 6.00
CA TYR A 187 -5.29 7.83 6.50
C TYR A 187 -5.68 7.11 7.79
N PHE A 188 -5.26 5.86 7.91
CA PHE A 188 -5.68 4.96 9.00
C PHE A 188 -4.65 3.87 9.28
N TRP A 189 -4.90 3.09 10.33
CA TRP A 189 -4.10 1.93 10.70
C TRP A 189 -4.83 0.64 10.34
N ALA A 190 -4.21 -0.21 9.53
CA ALA A 190 -4.67 -1.56 9.20
C ALA A 190 -3.91 -2.60 10.03
N GLN A 191 -4.61 -3.52 10.67
CA GLN A 191 -3.99 -4.62 11.44
C GLN A 191 -3.48 -5.70 10.49
N THR A 192 -2.21 -6.10 10.62
CA THR A 192 -1.55 -7.13 9.80
C THR A 192 -1.23 -8.42 10.53
N ARG A 193 -1.09 -8.37 11.85
CA ARG A 193 -0.80 -9.54 12.70
C ARG A 193 -1.58 -9.55 14.01
N GLY A 194 -1.72 -10.74 14.57
CA GLY A 194 -2.40 -11.00 15.83
C GLY A 194 -3.92 -11.04 15.67
N TYR A 195 -4.63 -11.12 16.79
CA TYR A 195 -6.08 -11.29 16.80
C TYR A 195 -6.81 -10.07 16.25
N ALA A 196 -7.56 -10.27 15.16
CA ALA A 196 -8.40 -9.29 14.51
C ALA A 196 -9.83 -9.82 14.35
N ALA A 197 -10.80 -8.90 14.41
CA ALA A 197 -12.20 -9.20 14.14
C ALA A 197 -12.47 -9.04 12.64
N LEU A 198 -12.71 -10.15 11.92
CA LEU A 198 -13.08 -10.14 10.51
C LEU A 198 -14.56 -10.50 10.34
N MET A 199 -15.22 -9.88 9.37
CA MET A 199 -16.58 -10.23 9.00
C MET A 199 -16.61 -11.63 8.36
N ALA A 200 -17.42 -12.54 8.93
CA ALA A 200 -17.61 -13.87 8.38
C ALA A 200 -18.72 -13.88 7.33
N ASP A 201 -18.45 -14.54 6.21
CA ASP A 201 -19.43 -14.76 5.16
C ASP A 201 -20.52 -15.78 5.58
N THR A 202 -21.60 -15.79 4.81
CA THR A 202 -22.76 -16.66 4.91
C THR A 202 -22.56 -18.03 4.28
N THR A 203 -21.57 -18.18 3.39
CA THR A 203 -21.43 -19.34 2.51
C THR A 203 -20.73 -20.54 3.16
N THR A 204 -19.54 -20.33 3.74
CA THR A 204 -18.76 -21.39 4.41
C THR A 204 -18.06 -20.86 5.65
N ALA A 205 -18.64 -21.13 6.82
CA ALA A 205 -18.07 -20.72 8.10
C ALA A 205 -16.74 -21.43 8.40
N ALA A 206 -15.73 -20.67 8.83
CA ALA A 206 -14.46 -21.22 9.31
C ALA A 206 -14.59 -21.69 10.76
N ALA A 207 -14.25 -22.95 11.03
CA ALA A 207 -14.15 -23.48 12.39
C ALA A 207 -12.80 -23.09 13.03
N ALA A 208 -12.70 -23.19 14.36
CA ALA A 208 -11.44 -22.94 15.04
C ALA A 208 -10.31 -23.86 14.53
N GLY A 209 -9.15 -23.31 14.26
CA GLY A 209 -7.98 -23.99 13.69
C GLY A 209 -7.95 -24.05 12.16
N GLU A 210 -9.02 -23.66 11.48
CA GLU A 210 -9.06 -23.62 10.02
C GLU A 210 -8.45 -22.33 9.48
N SER A 211 -7.69 -22.45 8.38
CA SER A 211 -7.20 -21.29 7.65
C SER A 211 -8.35 -20.54 6.97
N VAL A 212 -8.27 -19.21 6.95
CA VAL A 212 -9.27 -18.37 6.31
C VAL A 212 -8.73 -17.67 5.06
N SER A 213 -9.61 -17.48 4.09
CA SER A 213 -9.36 -16.76 2.83
C SER A 213 -10.59 -15.93 2.45
N ILE A 214 -10.53 -15.29 1.27
CA ILE A 214 -11.60 -14.46 0.71
C ILE A 214 -12.92 -15.21 0.56
N GLY A 215 -14.02 -14.60 1.04
CA GLY A 215 -15.38 -15.10 0.91
C GLY A 215 -16.05 -14.72 -0.41
N ALA A 216 -17.36 -14.96 -0.50
CA ALA A 216 -18.17 -14.65 -1.68
C ALA A 216 -18.59 -13.17 -1.78
N ALA A 217 -18.30 -12.37 -0.76
CA ALA A 217 -18.43 -10.92 -0.78
C ALA A 217 -17.08 -10.25 -0.49
N ASP A 218 -16.95 -8.99 -0.90
CA ASP A 218 -15.68 -8.28 -0.80
C ASP A 218 -15.25 -8.13 0.66
N GLY A 219 -13.98 -8.47 0.94
CA GLY A 219 -13.36 -8.33 2.25
C GLY A 219 -13.91 -9.22 3.38
N VAL A 220 -14.88 -10.10 3.14
CA VAL A 220 -15.36 -11.05 4.16
C VAL A 220 -14.55 -12.35 4.11
N CYS A 221 -14.48 -13.10 5.21
CA CYS A 221 -13.71 -14.33 5.30
C CYS A 221 -14.58 -15.61 5.25
N ILE A 222 -14.04 -16.66 4.63
CA ILE A 222 -14.55 -18.04 4.69
C ILE A 222 -13.43 -19.01 5.08
N LYS A 223 -13.78 -20.27 5.31
CA LYS A 223 -12.80 -21.36 5.34
C LYS A 223 -12.07 -21.45 3.99
N SER A 224 -10.75 -21.48 4.01
CA SER A 224 -9.95 -21.71 2.81
C SER A 224 -10.12 -23.15 2.29
N THR A 225 -10.31 -23.29 0.99
CA THR A 225 -10.62 -24.59 0.34
C THR A 225 -9.55 -25.05 -0.64
N GLY A 226 -8.59 -24.19 -0.99
CA GLY A 226 -7.57 -24.46 -2.00
C GLY A 226 -6.15 -24.15 -1.52
N THR A 227 -5.16 -24.76 -2.18
CA THR A 227 -3.73 -24.52 -1.92
C THR A 227 -3.17 -23.30 -2.65
N THR A 228 -3.93 -22.73 -3.58
CA THR A 228 -3.57 -21.53 -4.36
C THR A 228 -4.25 -20.25 -3.84
N GLU A 229 -5.13 -20.36 -2.86
CA GLU A 229 -5.78 -19.20 -2.23
C GLU A 229 -4.78 -18.46 -1.33
N LYS A 230 -4.88 -17.12 -1.31
CA LYS A 230 -4.14 -16.31 -0.35
C LYS A 230 -4.80 -16.47 1.02
N THR A 231 -4.16 -17.23 1.89
CA THR A 231 -4.63 -17.38 3.27
C THR A 231 -4.28 -16.13 4.08
N TRP A 232 -5.22 -15.67 4.90
CA TRP A 232 -5.06 -14.44 5.70
C TRP A 232 -4.62 -14.72 7.14
N GLY A 233 -4.92 -15.92 7.63
CA GLY A 233 -4.79 -16.26 9.04
C GLY A 233 -5.49 -17.56 9.40
N VAL A 234 -5.54 -17.82 10.69
CA VAL A 234 -6.22 -18.98 11.28
C VAL A 234 -7.39 -18.52 12.13
N CYS A 235 -8.55 -19.16 11.98
CA CYS A 235 -9.71 -18.89 12.81
C CYS A 235 -9.45 -19.35 14.26
N ILE A 236 -9.57 -18.45 15.23
CA ILE A 236 -9.45 -18.76 16.66
C ILE A 236 -10.83 -18.95 17.28
N GLN A 237 -11.75 -18.05 16.95
CA GLN A 237 -13.14 -18.13 17.39
C GLN A 237 -14.06 -18.00 16.18
N PRO A 238 -14.84 -19.05 15.88
CA PRO A 238 -15.80 -19.01 14.79
C PRO A 238 -16.90 -18.01 15.10
N ALA A 239 -17.43 -17.41 14.04
CA ALA A 239 -18.60 -16.57 14.09
C ALA A 239 -19.77 -17.23 13.39
N VAL A 240 -20.98 -16.82 13.77
CA VAL A 240 -22.17 -17.13 12.97
C VAL A 240 -22.22 -16.20 11.76
N THR A 241 -22.95 -16.60 10.74
CA THR A 241 -23.18 -15.82 9.51
C THR A 241 -23.46 -14.33 9.78
N SER A 242 -22.78 -13.44 9.04
CA SER A 242 -22.92 -11.98 9.16
C SER A 242 -22.53 -11.40 10.52
N THR A 243 -21.62 -12.07 11.23
CA THR A 243 -21.00 -11.56 12.46
C THR A 243 -19.48 -11.66 12.39
N TYR A 244 -18.77 -11.17 13.42
CA TYR A 244 -17.32 -11.08 13.41
C TYR A 244 -16.64 -12.32 13.98
N ALA A 245 -15.79 -12.97 13.19
CA ALA A 245 -14.90 -14.05 13.61
C ALA A 245 -13.58 -13.46 14.15
N THR A 246 -13.01 -14.13 15.15
CA THR A 246 -11.67 -13.77 15.63
C THR A 246 -10.65 -14.59 14.85
N ILE A 247 -9.85 -13.91 14.04
CA ILE A 247 -8.81 -14.50 13.22
C ILE A 247 -7.46 -14.07 13.75
N ASP A 248 -6.54 -15.01 13.89
CA ASP A 248 -5.12 -14.70 14.09
C ASP A 248 -4.48 -14.40 12.73
N LEU A 249 -4.19 -13.12 12.48
CA LEU A 249 -3.66 -12.65 11.21
C LEU A 249 -2.17 -12.99 11.06
N MET A 250 -1.79 -13.42 9.86
CA MET A 250 -0.41 -13.76 9.49
C MET A 250 -0.02 -13.20 8.10
N LEU A 251 -0.34 -11.93 7.84
CA LEU A 251 -0.14 -11.31 6.52
C LEU A 251 1.32 -10.94 6.22
N GLU A 252 2.18 -11.01 7.23
CA GLU A 252 3.62 -10.74 7.18
C GLU A 252 4.35 -11.79 8.01
#